data_AF-A0A2J8B1Q5-F1
#
_entry.id   AF-A0A2J8B1Q5-F1
#
_cell.length_a   1.000
_cell.length_b   1.000
_cell.length_c   1.000
_cell.angle_alpha   90.00
_cell.angle_beta   90.00
_cell.angle_gamma   90.00
#
_symmetry.space_group_name_H-M   'P 1'
#
loop_
_entity.id
_entity.type
_entity.pdbx_description
1 polymer ?
#
loop_
_entity_poly.entity_id
_entity_poly.type
_entity_poly.pdbx_seq_one_letter_code
_entity_poly.pdbx_strand_id
1 'polypeptide(L)'
;MRIEIENGRRFNEEPAISAVSSGADIMLVRLADGTGVKALPLSALRDFSSGKIDDLSTEDKTSLVAAVNELLRAIGKDGTRLDSLENILTYHGAGPHNSLYRGKSLGEALTAEQSETIRAGKFDDLYIGDYWTIGGVNYRVAAFDYYLNSGDTSCTTHHVVIVPDTCLYNAQMHNTRSGGYESDANTTAGGYVGSDMYKSNLEQAKTIIKRAFSGHVMKHRIYLTNAVANGRASGSAWLDSEVDLMCEQMVYGSGIFSPVSDGSRAPDNYQVEKSQLPLFRHEPSRICNHVTYWLRDVITASHFATTHSSGNADYGSASYSHGIRPAFSIY
;
A
#
# COMPACT_ATOMS: atom_id res chain seq x y z
N MET A 1 -41.12 -38.01 12.06
CA MET A 1 -41.42 -37.20 13.27
C MET A 1 -42.93 -37.16 13.48
N ARG A 2 -43.44 -37.58 14.65
CA ARG A 2 -44.87 -37.51 15.02
C ARG A 2 -45.13 -36.11 15.57
N ILE A 3 -46.10 -35.38 15.01
CA ILE A 3 -46.57 -34.14 15.61
C ILE A 3 -47.35 -34.53 16.86
N GLU A 4 -46.75 -34.38 18.04
CA GLU A 4 -47.49 -34.53 19.30
C GLU A 4 -48.34 -33.29 19.51
N ILE A 5 -49.63 -33.43 19.23
CA ILE A 5 -50.63 -32.38 19.41
C ILE A 5 -51.04 -32.39 20.88
N GLU A 6 -50.17 -31.92 21.78
CA GLU A 6 -50.42 -31.99 23.23
C GLU A 6 -51.51 -31.04 23.74
N ASN A 7 -52.12 -30.19 22.90
CA ASN A 7 -53.21 -29.29 23.33
C ASN A 7 -54.38 -29.12 22.34
N GLY A 8 -54.61 -30.09 21.46
CA GLY A 8 -55.67 -30.00 20.44
C GLY A 8 -57.01 -30.59 20.90
N ARG A 9 -57.96 -29.74 21.35
CA ARG A 9 -59.33 -30.10 21.75
C ARG A 9 -60.20 -30.54 20.56
N ARG A 10 -61.19 -31.42 20.79
CA ARG A 10 -62.07 -32.03 19.76
C ARG A 10 -63.16 -31.05 19.28
N PHE A 11 -63.61 -31.21 18.03
CA PHE A 11 -64.56 -30.32 17.33
C PHE A 11 -66.03 -30.42 17.80
N ASN A 12 -66.33 -31.31 18.75
CA ASN A 12 -67.66 -31.52 19.32
C ASN A 12 -67.83 -30.89 20.70
N GLU A 13 -66.86 -30.10 21.16
CA GLU A 13 -66.98 -29.22 22.31
C GLU A 13 -67.02 -27.76 21.81
N GLU A 14 -67.88 -26.96 22.42
CA GLU A 14 -68.29 -25.63 21.95
C GLU A 14 -67.26 -24.47 21.97
N PRO A 15 -65.92 -24.61 22.15
CA PRO A 15 -65.00 -23.50 21.91
C PRO A 15 -64.46 -23.41 20.45
N ALA A 16 -64.66 -24.41 19.59
CA ALA A 16 -64.00 -24.42 18.27
C ALA A 16 -64.48 -23.30 17.31
N ILE A 17 -65.70 -22.80 17.49
CA ILE A 17 -66.24 -21.65 16.73
C ILE A 17 -65.51 -20.35 17.10
N SER A 18 -65.05 -20.18 18.35
CA SER A 18 -64.40 -18.93 18.78
C SER A 18 -63.02 -18.72 18.11
N ALA A 19 -62.32 -19.80 17.77
CA ALA A 19 -61.05 -19.76 17.05
C ALA A 19 -61.22 -19.29 15.60
N VAL A 20 -62.32 -19.67 14.93
CA VAL A 20 -62.64 -19.24 13.55
C VAL A 20 -63.06 -17.77 13.52
N SER A 21 -63.64 -17.25 14.62
CA SER A 21 -64.02 -15.83 14.75
C SER A 21 -62.90 -14.90 15.22
N SER A 22 -61.70 -15.42 15.50
CA SER A 22 -60.59 -14.65 16.11
C SER A 22 -59.72 -13.86 15.11
N GLY A 23 -59.91 -14.06 13.81
CA GLY A 23 -59.10 -13.43 12.76
C GLY A 23 -57.69 -14.02 12.60
N ALA A 24 -57.36 -15.11 13.29
CA ALA A 24 -56.08 -15.80 13.16
C ALA A 24 -56.05 -16.73 11.93
N ASP A 25 -54.96 -16.71 11.17
CA ASP A 25 -54.72 -17.65 10.07
C ASP A 25 -54.51 -19.07 10.60
N ILE A 26 -55.50 -19.93 10.38
CA ILE A 26 -55.52 -21.33 10.83
C ILE A 26 -55.78 -22.29 9.68
N MET A 27 -55.20 -23.49 9.75
CA MET A 27 -55.50 -24.60 8.83
C MET A 27 -56.26 -25.70 9.58
N LEU A 28 -57.38 -26.16 9.01
CA LEU A 28 -58.17 -27.25 9.57
C LEU A 28 -57.69 -28.59 9.00
N VAL A 29 -57.27 -29.52 9.87
CA VAL A 29 -56.78 -30.85 9.49
C VAL A 29 -57.70 -31.93 10.03
N ARG A 30 -58.14 -32.83 9.16
CA ARG A 30 -58.94 -34.00 9.54
C ARG A 30 -58.04 -35.07 10.17
N LEU A 31 -58.46 -35.63 11.29
CA LEU A 31 -57.72 -36.68 11.99
C LEU A 31 -57.87 -38.02 11.26
N ALA A 32 -56.74 -38.72 11.11
CA ALA A 32 -56.67 -39.98 10.36
C ALA A 32 -57.44 -41.15 11.02
N ASP A 33 -57.67 -41.07 12.34
CA ASP A 33 -58.48 -42.03 13.10
C ASP A 33 -60.00 -41.82 12.92
N GLY A 34 -60.40 -40.86 12.09
CA GLY A 34 -61.79 -40.54 11.81
C GLY A 34 -62.52 -39.81 12.94
N THR A 35 -61.83 -39.44 14.02
CA THR A 35 -62.46 -38.92 15.25
C THR A 35 -62.74 -37.41 15.23
N GLY A 36 -62.40 -36.70 14.15
CA GLY A 36 -62.80 -35.30 13.96
C GLY A 36 -61.82 -34.45 13.13
N VAL A 37 -61.93 -33.13 13.28
CA VAL A 37 -61.07 -32.11 12.68
C VAL A 37 -60.35 -31.36 13.81
N LYS A 38 -59.13 -30.87 13.57
CA LYS A 38 -58.40 -29.98 14.49
C LYS A 38 -57.93 -28.72 13.77
N ALA A 39 -57.88 -27.60 14.48
CA ALA A 39 -57.29 -26.36 13.98
C ALA A 39 -55.80 -26.28 14.34
N LEU A 40 -54.96 -25.96 13.37
CA LEU A 40 -53.53 -25.72 13.55
C LEU A 40 -53.20 -24.27 13.20
N PRO A 41 -52.46 -23.53 14.05
CA PRO A 41 -51.99 -22.20 13.70
C PRO A 41 -50.95 -22.26 12.57
N LEU A 42 -51.01 -21.32 11.62
CA LEU A 42 -50.10 -21.30 10.45
C LEU A 42 -48.62 -21.17 10.86
N SER A 43 -48.31 -20.63 12.03
CA SER A 43 -46.96 -20.59 12.59
C SER A 43 -46.35 -21.98 12.83
N ALA A 44 -47.14 -22.97 13.27
CA ALA A 44 -46.67 -24.34 13.46
C ALA A 44 -46.32 -25.05 12.13
N LEU A 45 -46.90 -24.59 11.02
CA LEU A 45 -46.55 -25.04 9.65
C LEU A 45 -45.25 -24.40 9.15
N ARG A 46 -44.88 -23.21 9.62
CA ARG A 46 -43.62 -22.56 9.24
C ARG A 46 -42.41 -23.30 9.78
N ASP A 47 -42.50 -23.82 11.00
CA ASP A 47 -41.44 -24.64 11.61
C ASP A 47 -41.31 -26.01 10.92
N PHE A 48 -42.39 -26.52 10.32
CA PHE A 48 -42.35 -27.71 9.44
C PHE A 48 -41.69 -27.42 8.09
N SER A 49 -41.91 -26.23 7.54
CA SER A 49 -41.34 -25.79 6.27
C SER A 49 -39.83 -25.53 6.32
N SER A 50 -39.23 -25.33 7.50
CA SER A 50 -37.83 -24.98 7.69
C SER A 50 -36.92 -26.16 8.11
N GLY A 51 -37.40 -27.41 7.94
CA GLY A 51 -36.82 -28.69 8.39
C GLY A 51 -35.30 -28.74 8.68
N LYS A 52 -34.92 -29.42 9.76
CA LYS A 52 -33.52 -29.61 10.16
C LYS A 52 -32.82 -30.63 9.25
N ILE A 53 -31.57 -30.36 8.88
CA ILE A 53 -30.74 -31.26 8.06
C ILE A 53 -30.59 -32.65 8.69
N ASP A 54 -30.54 -32.72 10.02
CA ASP A 54 -30.35 -33.97 10.76
C ASP A 54 -31.57 -34.92 10.64
N ASP A 55 -32.74 -34.41 10.26
CA ASP A 55 -33.98 -35.18 10.11
C ASP A 55 -34.23 -35.66 8.66
N LEU A 56 -33.28 -35.45 7.76
CA LEU A 56 -33.42 -35.73 6.33
C LEU A 56 -33.27 -37.24 6.02
N SER A 57 -34.38 -37.95 5.82
CA SER A 57 -34.40 -39.41 5.57
C SER A 57 -34.98 -39.77 4.20
N THR A 58 -34.42 -39.26 3.10
CA THR A 58 -34.91 -39.58 1.74
C THR A 58 -34.17 -40.76 1.12
N GLU A 59 -34.90 -41.59 0.37
CA GLU A 59 -34.35 -42.67 -0.45
C GLU A 59 -33.94 -42.19 -1.85
N ASP A 60 -34.45 -41.03 -2.28
CA ASP A 60 -34.12 -40.40 -3.56
C ASP A 60 -32.81 -39.59 -3.44
N LYS A 61 -31.70 -40.32 -3.51
CA LYS A 61 -30.34 -39.76 -3.50
C LYS A 61 -30.06 -38.88 -4.71
N THR A 62 -30.73 -39.13 -5.84
CA THR A 62 -30.47 -38.43 -7.11
C THR A 62 -30.94 -36.98 -7.02
N SER A 63 -32.18 -36.76 -6.55
CA SER A 63 -32.72 -35.40 -6.39
C SER A 63 -32.00 -34.60 -5.31
N LEU A 64 -31.54 -35.25 -4.23
CA LEU A 64 -30.70 -34.61 -3.22
C LEU A 64 -29.37 -34.13 -3.78
N VAL A 65 -28.66 -35.01 -4.49
CA VAL A 65 -27.39 -34.68 -5.13
C VAL A 65 -27.58 -33.55 -6.14
N ALA A 66 -28.69 -33.54 -6.89
CA ALA A 66 -29.02 -32.46 -7.81
C ALA A 66 -29.21 -31.12 -7.07
N ALA A 67 -29.99 -31.08 -5.99
CA ALA A 67 -30.25 -29.87 -5.20
C ALA A 67 -28.97 -29.34 -4.52
N VAL A 68 -28.15 -30.22 -3.94
CA VAL A 68 -26.86 -29.84 -3.35
C VAL A 68 -25.91 -29.29 -4.42
N ASN A 69 -25.84 -29.92 -5.59
CA ASN A 69 -25.03 -29.43 -6.70
C ASN A 69 -25.52 -28.07 -7.21
N GLU A 70 -26.83 -27.83 -7.23
CA GLU A 70 -27.40 -26.53 -7.61
C GLU A 70 -27.05 -25.45 -6.57
N LEU A 71 -27.14 -25.76 -5.28
CA LEU A 71 -26.74 -24.85 -4.20
C LEU A 71 -25.23 -24.56 -4.26
N LEU A 72 -24.40 -25.59 -4.45
CA LEU A 72 -22.95 -25.43 -4.63
C LEU A 72 -22.60 -24.63 -5.88
N ARG A 73 -23.36 -24.78 -6.98
CA ARG A 73 -23.21 -23.94 -8.18
C ARG A 73 -23.68 -22.50 -7.95
N ALA A 74 -24.73 -22.29 -7.16
CA ALA A 74 -25.20 -20.96 -6.78
C ALA A 74 -24.19 -20.25 -5.88
N ILE A 75 -23.61 -20.95 -4.90
CA ILE A 75 -22.49 -20.48 -4.08
C ILE A 75 -21.24 -20.29 -4.96
N GLY A 76 -20.98 -21.20 -5.90
CA GLY A 76 -19.92 -21.08 -6.90
C GLY A 76 -20.11 -19.92 -7.89
N LYS A 77 -21.33 -19.41 -8.06
CA LYS A 77 -21.57 -18.14 -8.77
C LYS A 77 -21.11 -16.93 -7.96
N ASP A 78 -21.10 -16.97 -6.63
CA ASP A 78 -20.35 -15.99 -5.82
C ASP A 78 -18.83 -16.21 -5.93
N GLY A 79 -18.41 -17.44 -6.24
CA GLY A 79 -17.05 -17.75 -6.72
C GLY A 79 -16.63 -16.91 -7.92
N THR A 80 -17.53 -16.58 -8.85
CA THR A 80 -17.17 -15.66 -9.97
C THR A 80 -16.85 -14.23 -9.53
N ARG A 81 -17.41 -13.76 -8.39
CA ARG A 81 -17.02 -12.49 -7.77
C ARG A 81 -15.68 -12.62 -7.05
N LEU A 82 -15.42 -13.74 -6.39
CA LEU A 82 -14.11 -14.03 -5.78
C LEU A 82 -13.03 -14.17 -6.84
N ASP A 83 -13.26 -14.92 -7.91
CA ASP A 83 -12.37 -15.05 -9.07
C ASP A 83 -12.15 -13.70 -9.76
N SER A 84 -13.18 -12.85 -9.85
CA SER A 84 -13.04 -11.49 -10.39
C SER A 84 -12.24 -10.57 -9.45
N LEU A 85 -12.39 -10.73 -8.13
CA LEU A 85 -11.58 -10.02 -7.13
C LEU A 85 -10.14 -10.54 -7.11
N GLU A 86 -9.93 -11.85 -7.22
CA GLU A 86 -8.62 -12.48 -7.40
C GLU A 86 -7.97 -12.00 -8.69
N ASN A 87 -8.69 -11.93 -9.80
CA ASN A 87 -8.19 -11.34 -11.05
C ASN A 87 -7.84 -9.84 -10.90
N ILE A 88 -8.61 -9.05 -10.15
CA ILE A 88 -8.27 -7.66 -9.84
C ILE A 88 -7.02 -7.57 -8.94
N LEU A 89 -6.85 -8.52 -8.03
CA LEU A 89 -5.72 -8.60 -7.08
C LEU A 89 -4.47 -9.28 -7.66
N THR A 90 -4.58 -9.94 -8.82
CA THR A 90 -3.49 -10.71 -9.49
C THR A 90 -3.02 -10.06 -10.78
N TYR A 91 -3.51 -8.86 -11.14
CA TYR A 91 -2.93 -8.11 -12.25
C TYR A 91 -1.47 -7.78 -11.95
N HIS A 92 -0.58 -8.46 -12.66
CA HIS A 92 0.86 -8.23 -12.62
C HIS A 92 1.22 -6.83 -13.14
N GLY A 93 2.40 -6.37 -12.72
CA GLY A 93 3.00 -5.15 -13.26
C GLY A 93 2.77 -3.91 -12.41
N ALA A 94 3.55 -2.87 -12.69
CA ALA A 94 3.66 -1.75 -11.78
C ALA A 94 2.38 -0.91 -11.60
N GLY A 95 1.48 -0.86 -12.58
CA GLY A 95 0.25 -0.05 -12.49
C GLY A 95 -0.66 -0.45 -11.33
N PRO A 96 -1.18 -1.69 -11.32
CA PRO A 96 -1.96 -2.24 -10.21
C PRO A 96 -1.20 -2.18 -8.87
N HIS A 97 0.07 -2.58 -8.86
CA HIS A 97 0.87 -2.63 -7.64
C HIS A 97 1.15 -1.25 -7.04
N ASN A 98 1.27 -0.19 -7.84
CA ASN A 98 1.35 1.20 -7.36
C ASN A 98 0.00 1.76 -6.88
N SER A 99 -1.11 1.08 -7.15
CA SER A 99 -2.47 1.55 -6.84
C SER A 99 -3.02 1.02 -5.51
N LEU A 100 -2.37 0.02 -4.92
CA LEU A 100 -2.82 -0.62 -3.69
C LEU A 100 -1.78 -0.49 -2.57
N TYR A 101 -2.22 0.02 -1.41
CA TYR A 101 -1.44 0.02 -0.17
C TYR A 101 -1.80 -1.17 0.71
N ARG A 102 -0.80 -1.80 1.31
CA ARG A 102 -1.00 -2.94 2.23
C ARG A 102 -0.29 -2.78 3.58
N GLY A 103 0.99 -2.42 3.60
CA GLY A 103 1.69 -2.16 4.86
C GLY A 103 2.18 -3.40 5.63
N LYS A 104 2.33 -4.57 4.97
CA LYS A 104 2.68 -5.85 5.61
C LYS A 104 4.20 -5.99 5.80
N SER A 105 4.61 -6.66 6.89
CA SER A 105 6.01 -7.11 7.04
C SER A 105 6.30 -8.26 6.07
N LEU A 106 7.39 -8.14 5.32
CA LEU A 106 7.90 -9.11 4.36
C LEU A 106 8.97 -10.04 4.95
N GLY A 107 9.31 -9.84 6.24
CA GLY A 107 10.35 -10.57 6.96
C GLY A 107 11.61 -9.75 7.20
N GLU A 108 12.71 -10.45 7.51
CA GLU A 108 13.98 -9.85 7.93
C GLU A 108 15.06 -9.83 6.82
N ALA A 109 14.71 -10.28 5.61
CA ALA A 109 15.58 -10.25 4.43
C ALA A 109 14.75 -10.35 3.15
N LEU A 110 15.29 -9.87 2.03
CA LEU A 110 14.76 -10.12 0.70
C LEU A 110 14.95 -11.61 0.34
N THR A 111 13.88 -12.31 -0.04
CA THR A 111 13.98 -13.71 -0.46
C THR A 111 14.30 -13.84 -1.95
N ALA A 112 14.74 -15.02 -2.36
CA ALA A 112 15.01 -15.30 -3.78
C ALA A 112 13.75 -15.17 -4.63
N GLU A 113 12.61 -15.65 -4.12
CA GLU A 113 11.30 -15.57 -4.79
C GLU A 113 10.84 -14.12 -4.95
N GLN A 114 11.05 -13.29 -3.92
CA GLN A 114 10.76 -11.86 -3.98
C GLN A 114 11.62 -11.16 -5.04
N SER A 115 12.93 -11.45 -5.10
CA SER A 115 13.79 -10.88 -6.16
C SER A 115 13.39 -11.38 -7.55
N GLU A 116 13.03 -12.66 -7.70
CA GLU A 116 12.62 -13.21 -8.99
C GLU A 116 11.35 -12.54 -9.52
N THR A 117 10.33 -12.36 -8.67
CA THR A 117 9.09 -11.70 -9.09
C THR A 117 9.29 -10.20 -9.39
N ILE A 118 10.23 -9.53 -8.70
CA ILE A 118 10.63 -8.15 -9.00
C ILE A 118 11.29 -8.08 -10.39
N ARG A 119 12.29 -8.93 -10.68
CA ARG A 119 12.98 -8.94 -11.99
C ARG A 119 12.06 -9.29 -13.14
N ALA A 120 11.07 -10.13 -12.90
CA ALA A 120 10.06 -10.50 -13.89
C ALA A 120 9.03 -9.37 -14.13
N GLY A 121 9.05 -8.28 -13.35
CA GLY A 121 8.05 -7.22 -13.41
C GLY A 121 6.66 -7.68 -12.98
N LYS A 122 6.56 -8.81 -12.26
CA LYS A 122 5.30 -9.37 -11.80
C LYS A 122 4.87 -8.76 -10.48
N PHE A 123 5.82 -8.62 -9.56
CA PHE A 123 5.65 -8.08 -8.20
C PHE A 123 4.68 -8.87 -7.32
N ASP A 124 4.59 -10.18 -7.54
CA ASP A 124 3.68 -11.09 -6.84
C ASP A 124 3.85 -10.98 -5.31
N ASP A 125 2.73 -10.85 -4.59
CA ASP A 125 2.68 -10.66 -3.14
C ASP A 125 3.51 -9.47 -2.59
N LEU A 126 3.80 -8.46 -3.42
CA LEU A 126 4.44 -7.20 -3.01
C LEU A 126 3.51 -6.01 -3.30
N TYR A 127 3.32 -5.14 -2.32
CA TYR A 127 2.45 -3.96 -2.44
C TYR A 127 3.08 -2.73 -1.82
N ILE A 128 2.56 -1.54 -2.19
CA ILE A 128 3.01 -0.29 -1.59
C ILE A 128 2.84 -0.36 -0.07
N GLY A 129 3.84 0.13 0.64
CA GLY A 129 3.84 0.13 2.09
C GLY A 129 4.32 -1.17 2.72
N ASP A 130 4.43 -2.28 2.00
CA ASP A 130 5.09 -3.47 2.55
C ASP A 130 6.55 -3.19 2.90
N TYR A 131 7.14 -3.94 3.82
CA TYR A 131 8.48 -3.62 4.32
C TYR A 131 9.27 -4.82 4.82
N TRP A 132 10.59 -4.75 4.67
CA TRP A 132 11.53 -5.64 5.35
C TRP A 132 12.06 -4.98 6.62
N THR A 133 12.28 -5.75 7.67
CA THR A 133 12.95 -5.27 8.90
C THR A 133 14.36 -5.84 8.96
N ILE A 134 15.36 -5.08 8.52
CA ILE A 134 16.74 -5.56 8.39
C ILE A 134 17.64 -4.72 9.29
N GLY A 135 18.34 -5.35 10.24
CA GLY A 135 19.22 -4.65 11.16
C GLY A 135 18.52 -3.57 12.02
N GLY A 136 17.25 -3.77 12.36
CA GLY A 136 16.44 -2.83 13.13
C GLY A 136 15.87 -1.65 12.33
N VAL A 137 16.04 -1.63 11.01
CA VAL A 137 15.47 -0.61 10.11
C VAL A 137 14.36 -1.22 9.27
N ASN A 138 13.22 -0.53 9.22
CA ASN A 138 12.14 -0.87 8.31
C ASN A 138 12.39 -0.22 6.94
N TYR A 139 12.56 -1.05 5.91
CA TYR A 139 12.76 -0.66 4.52
C TYR A 139 11.47 -0.85 3.75
N ARG A 140 10.78 0.24 3.43
CA ARG A 140 9.41 0.22 2.94
C ARG A 140 9.33 0.40 1.42
N VAL A 141 8.51 -0.43 0.78
CA VAL A 141 8.14 -0.35 -0.63
C VAL A 141 7.48 0.99 -0.91
N ALA A 142 8.14 1.80 -1.73
CA ALA A 142 7.75 3.16 -2.06
C ALA A 142 7.08 3.30 -3.43
N ALA A 143 7.53 2.51 -4.40
CA ALA A 143 7.00 2.48 -5.77
C ALA A 143 7.47 1.23 -6.52
N PHE A 144 6.76 0.86 -7.58
CA PHE A 144 7.14 -0.15 -8.57
C PHE A 144 7.45 0.51 -9.91
N ASP A 145 8.52 0.11 -10.58
CA ASP A 145 8.96 0.62 -11.90
C ASP A 145 8.96 2.15 -12.05
N TYR A 146 9.32 2.84 -10.97
CA TYR A 146 9.29 4.29 -10.92
C TYR A 146 10.24 4.92 -11.95
N TYR A 147 11.40 4.30 -12.19
CA TYR A 147 12.40 4.74 -13.16
C TYR A 147 12.35 4.01 -14.50
N LEU A 148 11.39 3.10 -14.73
CA LEU A 148 11.32 2.32 -15.96
C LEU A 148 11.13 3.26 -17.17
N ASN A 149 11.85 2.99 -18.26
CA ASN A 149 11.90 3.81 -19.48
C ASN A 149 12.36 5.25 -19.25
N SER A 150 13.10 5.51 -18.18
CA SER A 150 13.65 6.82 -17.84
C SER A 150 15.18 6.82 -17.90
N GLY A 151 15.79 8.00 -17.96
CA GLY A 151 17.25 8.17 -18.06
C GLY A 151 17.72 8.67 -19.43
N ASP A 152 18.96 9.17 -19.51
CA ASP A 152 19.69 9.35 -20.79
C ASP A 152 20.00 8.01 -21.47
N THR A 153 20.17 6.97 -20.65
CA THR A 153 20.10 5.58 -21.06
C THR A 153 18.87 4.96 -20.40
N SER A 154 17.99 4.36 -21.23
CA SER A 154 16.72 3.80 -20.76
C SER A 154 16.94 2.72 -19.70
N CYS A 155 16.32 2.91 -18.53
CA CYS A 155 16.21 1.86 -17.53
C CYS A 155 15.16 0.83 -17.98
N THR A 156 15.61 -0.39 -18.29
CA THR A 156 14.75 -1.52 -18.72
C THR A 156 14.58 -2.59 -17.64
N THR A 157 15.25 -2.43 -16.50
CA THR A 157 15.20 -3.39 -15.40
C THR A 157 13.97 -3.10 -14.53
N HIS A 158 13.12 -4.10 -14.34
CA HIS A 158 12.02 -4.02 -13.40
C HIS A 158 12.54 -3.91 -11.97
N HIS A 159 11.94 -3.04 -11.18
CA HIS A 159 12.46 -2.70 -9.85
C HIS A 159 11.40 -2.21 -8.87
N VAL A 160 11.78 -2.25 -7.60
CA VAL A 160 11.01 -1.66 -6.49
C VAL A 160 11.84 -0.55 -5.85
N VAL A 161 11.28 0.66 -5.76
CA VAL A 161 11.86 1.76 -5.01
C VAL A 161 11.57 1.57 -3.53
N ILE A 162 12.58 1.74 -2.69
CA ILE A 162 12.54 1.52 -1.25
C ILE A 162 12.91 2.82 -0.53
N VAL A 163 12.18 3.12 0.55
CA VAL A 163 12.47 4.22 1.47
C VAL A 163 12.50 3.70 2.91
N PRO A 164 13.56 3.94 3.69
CA PRO A 164 13.57 3.62 5.12
C PRO A 164 12.50 4.42 5.89
N ASP A 165 11.88 3.83 6.91
CA ASP A 165 10.91 4.53 7.76
C ASP A 165 11.55 5.68 8.56
N THR A 166 12.81 5.51 8.95
CA THR A 166 13.58 6.43 9.78
C THR A 166 14.84 6.88 9.07
N CYS A 167 15.40 8.00 9.52
CA CYS A 167 16.72 8.43 9.07
C CYS A 167 17.77 7.43 9.53
N LEU A 168 18.71 7.08 8.66
CA LEU A 168 19.75 6.10 8.97
C LEU A 168 20.83 6.69 9.92
N TYR A 169 21.07 7.99 9.81
CA TYR A 169 21.99 8.80 10.61
C TYR A 169 21.74 10.27 10.27
N ASN A 170 22.50 11.19 10.90
CA ASN A 170 22.50 12.61 10.56
C ASN A 170 23.83 13.02 9.91
N ALA A 171 23.77 13.92 8.94
CA ALA A 171 24.96 14.53 8.34
C ALA A 171 24.64 15.92 7.75
N GLN A 172 25.69 16.66 7.40
CA GLN A 172 25.57 17.99 6.81
C GLN A 172 25.59 17.91 5.28
N MET A 173 24.94 18.87 4.61
CA MET A 173 25.12 19.05 3.17
C MET A 173 26.50 19.63 2.85
N HIS A 174 26.97 20.54 3.69
CA HIS A 174 28.32 21.08 3.69
C HIS A 174 28.95 20.87 5.07
N ASN A 175 30.05 20.14 5.11
CA ASN A 175 30.71 19.79 6.36
C ASN A 175 31.42 21.01 6.94
N THR A 176 31.25 21.21 8.24
CA THR A 176 31.92 22.27 8.98
C THR A 176 32.93 21.72 9.96
N ARG A 177 33.81 22.58 10.49
CA ARG A 177 34.82 22.13 11.46
C ARG A 177 34.21 21.66 12.77
N SER A 178 33.10 22.28 13.19
CA SER A 178 32.38 21.89 14.40
C SER A 178 31.50 20.64 14.22
N GLY A 179 31.20 20.24 12.98
CA GLY A 179 30.15 19.25 12.68
C GLY A 179 28.72 19.76 12.95
N GLY A 180 28.58 21.06 13.25
CA GLY A 180 27.32 21.74 13.51
C GLY A 180 27.13 22.97 12.63
N TYR A 181 26.03 23.69 12.87
CA TYR A 181 25.71 24.90 12.12
C TYR A 181 26.77 25.99 12.29
N GLU A 182 27.23 26.54 11.17
CA GLU A 182 28.12 27.70 11.11
C GLU A 182 27.53 28.70 10.10
N SER A 183 27.29 29.94 10.52
CA SER A 183 26.51 30.91 9.74
C SER A 183 27.19 31.32 8.43
N ASP A 184 28.51 31.33 8.40
CA ASP A 184 29.37 31.71 7.27
C ASP A 184 29.82 30.55 6.38
N ALA A 185 29.51 29.29 6.75
CA ALA A 185 29.89 28.11 5.98
C ALA A 185 28.86 27.70 4.92
N ASN A 186 27.64 28.23 4.95
CA ASN A 186 26.53 27.67 4.16
C ASN A 186 26.66 27.95 2.66
N THR A 187 26.89 26.89 1.87
CA THR A 187 27.03 26.97 0.41
C THR A 187 26.31 25.82 -0.29
N THR A 188 25.76 26.13 -1.46
CA THR A 188 25.25 25.14 -2.44
C THR A 188 26.09 25.11 -3.71
N ALA A 189 27.30 25.69 -3.68
CA ALA A 189 28.21 25.71 -4.82
C ALA A 189 28.46 24.29 -5.37
N GLY A 190 28.28 24.13 -6.69
CA GLY A 190 28.35 22.81 -7.33
C GLY A 190 27.08 21.96 -7.19
N GLY A 191 26.00 22.51 -6.63
CA GLY A 191 24.71 21.80 -6.50
C GLY A 191 24.77 20.63 -5.53
N TYR A 192 23.81 19.70 -5.66
CA TYR A 192 23.81 18.49 -4.86
C TYR A 192 25.06 17.64 -5.11
N VAL A 193 25.49 17.50 -6.36
CA VAL A 193 26.68 16.72 -6.73
C VAL A 193 27.97 17.32 -6.14
N GLY A 194 28.00 18.65 -5.99
CA GLY A 194 29.11 19.39 -5.40
C GLY A 194 29.18 19.33 -3.88
N SER A 195 28.09 18.96 -3.22
CA SER A 195 27.97 18.92 -1.75
C SER A 195 28.85 17.84 -1.12
N ASP A 196 29.19 18.04 0.16
CA ASP A 196 29.87 17.00 0.95
C ASP A 196 28.96 15.79 1.19
N MET A 197 27.64 16.02 1.15
CA MET A 197 26.62 14.96 1.19
C MET A 197 26.86 13.92 0.11
N TYR A 198 26.83 14.35 -1.15
CA TYR A 198 26.95 13.46 -2.29
C TYR A 198 28.34 12.83 -2.39
N LYS A 199 29.39 13.63 -2.12
CA LYS A 199 30.78 13.20 -2.28
C LYS A 199 31.26 12.23 -1.21
N SER A 200 30.74 12.33 0.02
CA SER A 200 31.29 11.59 1.16
C SER A 200 30.24 11.11 2.16
N ASN A 201 29.32 11.97 2.59
CA ASN A 201 28.46 11.60 3.71
C ASN A 201 27.45 10.51 3.33
N LEU A 202 27.06 10.39 2.07
CA LEU A 202 26.11 9.37 1.58
C LEU A 202 26.70 7.95 1.49
N GLU A 203 28.03 7.80 1.52
CA GLU A 203 28.69 6.49 1.44
C GLU A 203 28.34 5.57 2.63
N GLN A 204 28.05 6.15 3.80
CA GLN A 204 27.55 5.39 4.94
C GLN A 204 26.16 4.79 4.65
N ALA A 205 25.24 5.57 4.07
CA ALA A 205 23.93 5.06 3.65
C ALA A 205 24.06 3.95 2.60
N LYS A 206 24.92 4.14 1.59
CA LYS A 206 25.22 3.12 0.57
C LYS A 206 25.72 1.82 1.20
N THR A 207 26.62 1.92 2.18
CA THR A 207 27.16 0.76 2.90
C THR A 207 26.07 0.01 3.68
N ILE A 208 25.24 0.74 4.44
CA ILE A 208 24.13 0.16 5.20
C ILE A 208 23.15 -0.56 4.27
N ILE A 209 22.73 0.10 3.19
CA ILE A 209 21.74 -0.43 2.24
C ILE A 209 22.29 -1.61 1.45
N LYS A 210 23.52 -1.54 0.94
CA LYS A 210 24.15 -2.66 0.23
C LYS A 210 24.39 -3.86 1.13
N ARG A 211 24.54 -3.66 2.44
CA ARG A 211 24.56 -4.78 3.40
C ARG A 211 23.18 -5.37 3.61
N ALA A 212 22.14 -4.54 3.68
CA ALA A 212 20.75 -4.99 3.87
C ALA A 212 20.19 -5.73 2.63
N PHE A 213 20.55 -5.27 1.43
CA PHE A 213 20.08 -5.80 0.14
C PHE A 213 21.27 -6.23 -0.74
N SER A 214 22.13 -7.09 -0.19
CA SER A 214 23.38 -7.51 -0.82
C SER A 214 23.17 -8.12 -2.20
N GLY A 215 23.72 -7.46 -3.23
CA GLY A 215 23.61 -7.91 -4.64
C GLY A 215 22.30 -7.52 -5.33
N HIS A 216 21.39 -6.84 -4.64
CA HIS A 216 20.06 -6.50 -5.15
C HIS A 216 19.83 -5.00 -5.38
N VAL A 217 20.76 -4.13 -5.00
CA VAL A 217 20.65 -2.68 -5.26
C VAL A 217 20.88 -2.41 -6.74
N MET A 218 19.89 -1.82 -7.41
CA MET A 218 19.91 -1.50 -8.83
C MET A 218 20.65 -0.19 -9.09
N LYS A 219 21.47 -0.17 -10.15
CA LYS A 219 21.99 1.06 -10.75
C LYS A 219 21.04 1.59 -11.81
N HIS A 220 20.78 2.89 -11.81
CA HIS A 220 20.06 3.55 -12.90
C HIS A 220 20.63 4.94 -13.19
N ARG A 221 20.21 5.52 -14.32
CA ARG A 221 20.59 6.89 -14.68
C ARG A 221 19.65 7.89 -14.03
N ILE A 222 20.21 8.93 -13.42
CA ILE A 222 19.49 10.06 -12.82
C ILE A 222 20.09 11.38 -13.29
N TYR A 223 19.31 12.44 -13.30
CA TYR A 223 19.76 13.79 -13.64
C TYR A 223 19.84 14.62 -12.35
N LEU A 224 21.04 15.09 -11.98
CA LEU A 224 21.28 15.80 -10.72
C LEU A 224 21.97 17.14 -10.94
N THR A 225 21.59 18.12 -10.12
CA THR A 225 22.19 19.47 -10.13
C THR A 225 23.66 19.41 -9.75
N ASN A 226 24.52 19.95 -10.63
CA ASN A 226 25.97 20.01 -10.46
C ASN A 226 26.55 21.44 -10.48
N ALA A 227 25.70 22.46 -10.64
CA ALA A 227 26.10 23.86 -10.60
C ALA A 227 24.97 24.75 -10.08
N VAL A 228 25.35 25.82 -9.37
CA VAL A 228 24.44 26.83 -8.83
C VAL A 228 24.96 28.21 -9.19
N ALA A 229 24.07 29.07 -9.66
CA ALA A 229 24.36 30.49 -9.92
C ALA A 229 23.19 31.34 -9.45
N ASN A 230 23.49 32.45 -8.77
CA ASN A 230 22.48 33.38 -8.21
C ASN A 230 21.44 32.67 -7.33
N GLY A 231 21.88 31.65 -6.58
CA GLY A 231 21.04 30.87 -5.68
C GLY A 231 20.05 29.92 -6.35
N ARG A 232 20.24 29.58 -7.63
CA ARG A 232 19.40 28.62 -8.35
C ARG A 232 20.24 27.59 -9.09
N ALA A 233 19.69 26.39 -9.29
CA ALA A 233 20.29 25.40 -10.18
C ALA A 233 20.58 26.03 -11.55
N SER A 234 21.83 25.88 -12.01
CA SER A 234 22.31 26.46 -13.26
C SER A 234 22.97 25.44 -14.18
N GLY A 235 23.08 24.19 -13.73
CA GLY A 235 23.65 23.08 -14.47
C GLY A 235 23.38 21.77 -13.74
N SER A 236 23.28 20.71 -14.54
CA SER A 236 22.97 19.36 -14.12
C SER A 236 23.68 18.37 -15.03
N ALA A 237 23.80 17.13 -14.57
CA ALA A 237 24.44 16.07 -15.32
C ALA A 237 23.74 14.73 -15.10
N TRP A 238 23.82 13.88 -16.12
CA TRP A 238 23.43 12.48 -16.02
C TRP A 238 24.49 11.67 -15.28
N LEU A 239 24.07 11.00 -14.21
CA LEU A 239 24.93 10.25 -13.29
C LEU A 239 24.34 8.88 -12.99
N ASP A 240 25.20 7.95 -12.57
CA ASP A 240 24.75 6.67 -12.05
C ASP A 240 24.28 6.85 -10.60
N SER A 241 23.05 6.43 -10.33
CA SER A 241 22.43 6.38 -9.01
C SER A 241 22.33 4.93 -8.54
N GLU A 242 22.62 4.73 -7.26
CA GLU A 242 22.35 3.49 -6.52
C GLU A 242 21.52 3.79 -5.27
N VAL A 243 21.91 4.84 -4.55
CA VAL A 243 21.27 5.35 -3.34
C VAL A 243 21.46 6.84 -3.36
N ASP A 244 20.36 7.59 -3.31
CA ASP A 244 20.35 9.06 -3.33
C ASP A 244 19.31 9.61 -2.37
N LEU A 245 19.53 10.83 -1.86
CA LEU A 245 18.49 11.54 -1.11
C LEU A 245 17.29 11.78 -2.00
N MET A 246 16.06 11.70 -1.46
CA MET A 246 14.84 12.04 -2.19
C MET A 246 14.80 13.53 -2.60
N CYS A 247 13.95 13.89 -3.55
CA CYS A 247 13.63 15.28 -3.88
C CYS A 247 12.22 15.66 -3.45
N GLU A 248 11.90 16.96 -3.49
CA GLU A 248 10.57 17.50 -3.22
C GLU A 248 9.48 16.81 -4.05
N GLN A 249 9.75 16.51 -5.33
CA GLN A 249 8.78 15.85 -6.21
C GLN A 249 8.43 14.44 -5.74
N MET A 250 9.41 13.67 -5.27
CA MET A 250 9.16 12.33 -4.72
C MET A 250 8.33 12.41 -3.43
N VAL A 251 8.59 13.40 -2.58
CA VAL A 251 7.95 13.51 -1.26
C VAL A 251 6.58 14.18 -1.31
N TYR A 252 6.50 15.35 -1.95
CA TYR A 252 5.31 16.23 -1.96
C TYR A 252 4.56 16.22 -3.30
N GLY A 253 5.13 15.67 -4.36
CA GLY A 253 4.51 15.66 -5.70
C GLY A 253 4.69 16.95 -6.50
N SER A 254 5.43 17.91 -5.95
CA SER A 254 5.81 19.17 -6.59
C SER A 254 7.10 19.72 -5.97
N GLY A 255 7.80 20.60 -6.69
CA GLY A 255 8.86 21.42 -6.13
C GLY A 255 8.28 22.59 -5.35
N ILE A 256 8.13 22.45 -4.03
CA ILE A 256 7.47 23.44 -3.16
C ILE A 256 8.32 24.71 -3.04
N PHE A 257 9.62 24.54 -2.80
CA PHE A 257 10.59 25.63 -2.65
C PHE A 257 11.51 25.78 -3.86
N SER A 258 11.44 24.83 -4.79
CA SER A 258 12.19 24.86 -6.05
C SER A 258 12.23 26.27 -6.65
N PRO A 259 13.43 26.80 -6.96
CA PRO A 259 13.55 28.18 -7.41
C PRO A 259 12.66 28.47 -8.61
N VAL A 260 11.90 29.57 -8.53
CA VAL A 260 11.04 30.00 -9.62
C VAL A 260 11.82 30.71 -10.73
N SER A 261 11.32 30.64 -11.95
CA SER A 261 11.80 31.46 -13.06
C SER A 261 11.44 32.93 -12.82
N ASP A 262 12.39 33.83 -13.03
CA ASP A 262 12.18 35.29 -12.94
C ASP A 262 12.04 35.97 -14.30
N GLY A 263 11.83 35.18 -15.36
CA GLY A 263 11.73 35.68 -16.74
C GLY A 263 13.07 35.95 -17.42
N SER A 264 14.20 35.92 -16.71
CA SER A 264 15.53 36.05 -17.31
C SER A 264 16.10 34.71 -17.78
N ARG A 265 15.82 33.64 -17.04
CA ARG A 265 16.23 32.26 -17.35
C ARG A 265 15.37 31.26 -16.59
N ALA A 266 15.03 30.15 -17.24
CA ALA A 266 14.46 29.00 -16.55
C ALA A 266 15.54 28.33 -15.65
N PRO A 267 15.28 28.13 -14.35
CA PRO A 267 16.19 27.36 -13.49
C PRO A 267 16.32 25.92 -13.98
N ASP A 268 17.50 25.33 -13.80
CA ASP A 268 17.83 23.97 -14.25
C ASP A 268 17.28 22.90 -13.28
N ASN A 269 15.99 22.99 -12.95
CA ASN A 269 15.30 22.13 -11.98
C ASN A 269 14.74 20.85 -12.64
N TYR A 270 15.40 20.33 -13.68
CA TYR A 270 14.95 19.11 -14.35
C TYR A 270 15.29 17.88 -13.51
N GLN A 271 14.38 16.91 -13.52
CA GLN A 271 14.52 15.69 -12.73
C GLN A 271 13.87 14.51 -13.45
N VAL A 272 14.31 13.29 -13.12
CA VAL A 272 13.77 12.05 -13.69
C VAL A 272 12.51 11.61 -12.95
N GLU A 273 12.40 12.04 -11.70
CA GLU A 273 11.31 11.79 -10.78
C GLU A 273 10.01 12.38 -11.32
N LYS A 274 9.12 11.51 -11.79
CA LYS A 274 7.92 11.89 -12.53
C LYS A 274 6.71 12.23 -11.68
N SER A 275 6.71 11.87 -10.40
CA SER A 275 5.56 12.06 -9.50
C SER A 275 5.92 11.93 -8.03
N GLN A 276 4.98 12.28 -7.15
CA GLN A 276 5.03 11.80 -5.77
C GLN A 276 5.16 10.27 -5.76
N LEU A 277 5.96 9.74 -4.83
CA LEU A 277 6.05 8.32 -4.58
C LEU A 277 4.66 7.82 -4.13
N PRO A 278 4.15 6.71 -4.72
CA PRO A 278 2.89 6.10 -4.31
C PRO A 278 2.77 5.85 -2.80
N LEU A 279 3.85 5.50 -2.11
CA LEU A 279 3.86 5.38 -0.65
C LEU A 279 3.37 6.65 0.07
N PHE A 280 3.89 7.81 -0.32
CA PHE A 280 3.52 9.07 0.34
C PHE A 280 2.14 9.58 -0.10
N ARG A 281 1.66 9.13 -1.26
CA ARG A 281 0.28 9.39 -1.68
C ARG A 281 -0.73 8.56 -0.87
N HIS A 282 -0.45 7.28 -0.67
CA HIS A 282 -1.36 6.37 0.04
C HIS A 282 -1.26 6.50 1.57
N GLU A 283 -0.06 6.74 2.09
CA GLU A 283 0.20 6.91 3.52
C GLU A 283 1.03 8.19 3.77
N PRO A 284 0.38 9.37 3.72
CA PRO A 284 1.05 10.66 3.94
C PRO A 284 1.74 10.76 5.31
N SER A 285 1.30 9.99 6.32
CA SER A 285 1.96 9.95 7.62
C SER A 285 3.42 9.46 7.52
N ARG A 286 3.80 8.77 6.44
CA ARG A 286 5.20 8.33 6.22
C ARG A 286 6.10 9.44 5.68
N ILE A 287 5.55 10.56 5.25
CA ILE A 287 6.35 11.75 4.90
C ILE A 287 7.07 12.25 6.15
N CYS A 288 6.38 12.34 7.29
CA CYS A 288 6.92 12.91 8.52
C CYS A 288 6.93 11.91 9.67
N ASN A 289 8.09 11.74 10.28
CA ASN A 289 8.30 10.92 11.49
C ASN A 289 8.82 11.78 12.66
N HIS A 290 8.44 13.06 12.70
CA HIS A 290 8.93 14.07 13.65
C HIS A 290 10.44 14.35 13.61
N VAL A 291 11.11 13.99 12.51
CA VAL A 291 12.52 14.27 12.29
C VAL A 291 12.68 15.12 11.04
N THR A 292 13.53 16.14 11.12
CA THR A 292 13.95 16.89 9.94
C THR A 292 14.96 16.08 9.14
N TYR A 293 14.71 15.88 7.85
CA TYR A 293 15.63 15.16 6.95
C TYR A 293 15.85 15.90 5.64
N TRP A 294 17.02 15.67 5.07
CA TRP A 294 17.45 16.33 3.86
C TRP A 294 16.73 15.81 2.61
N LEU A 295 16.42 16.73 1.72
CA LEU A 295 16.13 16.49 0.31
C LEU A 295 17.25 17.08 -0.53
N ARG A 296 17.44 16.59 -1.75
CA ARG A 296 18.58 16.98 -2.59
C ARG A 296 18.42 18.32 -3.33
N ASP A 297 17.23 18.90 -3.34
CA ASP A 297 16.94 20.10 -4.14
C ASP A 297 17.66 21.34 -3.60
N VAL A 298 18.22 22.15 -4.51
CA VAL A 298 18.83 23.44 -4.18
C VAL A 298 17.75 24.52 -4.14
N ILE A 299 17.65 25.22 -3.01
CA ILE A 299 16.63 26.28 -2.81
C ILE A 299 17.24 27.68 -2.92
N THR A 300 18.44 27.88 -2.37
CA THR A 300 19.17 29.16 -2.45
C THR A 300 20.67 28.91 -2.59
N ALA A 301 21.49 29.97 -2.55
CA ALA A 301 22.95 29.86 -2.52
C ALA A 301 23.51 29.17 -1.26
N SER A 302 22.68 29.02 -0.22
CA SER A 302 23.09 28.51 1.09
C SER A 302 22.16 27.44 1.67
N HIS A 303 21.07 27.08 0.99
CA HIS A 303 20.04 26.20 1.53
C HIS A 303 19.64 25.09 0.54
N PHE A 304 19.45 23.89 1.10
CA PHE A 304 18.85 22.74 0.43
C PHE A 304 17.45 22.47 1.00
N ALA A 305 16.64 21.75 0.24
CA ALA A 305 15.30 21.35 0.67
C ALA A 305 15.35 20.36 1.82
N THR A 306 14.32 20.37 2.66
CA THR A 306 14.13 19.45 3.78
C THR A 306 12.66 19.11 3.94
N THR A 307 12.38 18.00 4.59
CA THR A 307 11.11 17.81 5.29
C THR A 307 11.32 18.22 6.73
N HIS A 308 10.52 19.15 7.25
CA HIS A 308 10.62 19.60 8.64
C HIS A 308 9.94 18.61 9.60
N SER A 309 10.34 18.63 10.88
CA SER A 309 9.77 17.77 11.94
C SER A 309 8.28 17.98 12.22
N SER A 310 7.70 19.09 11.76
CA SER A 310 6.24 19.34 11.77
C SER A 310 5.52 18.82 10.53
N GLY A 311 6.24 18.21 9.58
CA GLY A 311 5.73 17.56 8.38
C GLY A 311 5.51 18.47 7.17
N ASN A 312 5.70 19.78 7.31
CA ASN A 312 5.75 20.69 6.17
C ASN A 312 7.05 20.52 5.37
N ALA A 313 6.97 20.83 4.08
CA ALA A 313 8.16 21.11 3.29
C ALA A 313 8.87 22.34 3.90
N ASP A 314 10.19 22.35 3.85
CA ASP A 314 11.01 23.45 4.35
C ASP A 314 12.39 23.46 3.68
N TYR A 315 13.27 24.37 4.07
CA TYR A 315 14.66 24.42 3.64
C TYR A 315 15.61 24.60 4.82
N GLY A 316 16.78 23.98 4.74
CA GLY A 316 17.80 24.01 5.79
C GLY A 316 19.10 24.60 5.29
N SER A 317 19.80 25.36 6.13
CA SER A 317 21.12 25.88 5.81
C SER A 317 22.11 24.72 5.66
N ALA A 318 22.98 24.74 4.65
CA ALA A 318 23.78 23.58 4.26
C ALA A 318 24.66 22.98 5.37
N SER A 319 25.04 23.78 6.38
CA SER A 319 25.81 23.33 7.55
C SER A 319 24.97 22.72 8.68
N TYR A 320 23.64 22.70 8.62
CA TYR A 320 22.88 21.98 9.63
C TYR A 320 23.12 20.46 9.52
N SER A 321 23.06 19.77 10.65
CA SER A 321 23.06 18.31 10.68
C SER A 321 21.61 17.81 10.75
N HIS A 322 21.14 17.19 9.67
CA HIS A 322 19.79 16.65 9.55
C HIS A 322 19.82 15.18 9.12
N GLY A 323 18.67 14.52 9.24
CA GLY A 323 18.53 13.11 8.96
C GLY A 323 18.78 12.74 7.49
N ILE A 324 19.42 11.59 7.29
CA ILE A 324 19.70 10.99 5.99
C ILE A 324 18.69 9.87 5.76
N ARG A 325 17.73 10.13 4.88
CA ARG A 325 16.65 9.22 4.53
C ARG A 325 16.59 9.07 3.00
N PRO A 326 17.45 8.21 2.43
CA PRO A 326 17.56 8.09 0.98
C PRO A 326 16.44 7.23 0.39
N ALA A 327 16.31 7.29 -0.93
CA ALA A 327 15.63 6.31 -1.75
C ALA A 327 16.65 5.48 -2.54
N PHE A 328 16.32 4.23 -2.82
CA PHE A 328 17.10 3.33 -3.66
C PHE A 328 16.18 2.32 -4.34
N SER A 329 16.65 1.66 -5.40
CA SER A 329 15.88 0.64 -6.10
C SER A 329 16.47 -0.75 -5.89
N ILE A 330 15.62 -1.76 -5.78
CA ILE A 330 16.02 -3.17 -5.75
C ILE A 330 15.44 -3.96 -6.91
N TYR A 331 16.16 -5.01 -7.30
CA TYR A 331 15.79 -5.98 -8.34
C TYR A 331 16.18 -7.40 -7.92
#